data_AF-A0A961KM52-F1
#
_entry.id   AF-A0A961KM52-F1
#
_cell.length_a   1.000
_cell.length_b   1.000
_cell.length_c   1.000
_cell.angle_alpha   90.00
_cell.angle_beta   90.00
_cell.angle_gamma   90.00
#
_symmetry.space_group_name_H-M   'P 1'
#
loop_
_entity.id
_entity.type
_entity.pdbx_description
1 polymer ?
#
loop_
_entity_poly.entity_id
_entity_poly.type
_entity_poly.pdbx_seq_one_letter_code
_entity_poly.pdbx_strand_id
1 'polypeptide(L)'
;AVLARIQALAAASGARVLVLHTAASRVGAMDVGAVTEGGMEAAIEGAEVIYNLGADEVEIEPGAFVIYQGSHGDRGAHRADVILPAAAYTEENGLFVNTEGRPQLALRTGFAPGEAKENWAILRALSAELDATLPYDSLAQLRQALVADRPHLGRIDEVAANEGEALEAAPLGTADFRPALADFWLTNPIARASALLAEMSARAKSRRAEGIAAQ
;
A
#
# COMPACT_ATOMS: atom_id res chain seq x y z
N ALA A 1 -1.33 -8.95 -21.00
CA ALA A 1 -0.75 -8.39 -22.25
C ALA A 1 0.65 -7.78 -22.05
N VAL A 2 0.79 -6.60 -21.42
CA VAL A 2 2.10 -5.90 -21.30
C VAL A 2 3.14 -6.72 -20.52
N LEU A 3 2.80 -7.23 -19.34
CA LEU A 3 3.72 -8.03 -18.53
C LEU A 3 4.17 -9.32 -19.24
N ALA A 4 3.25 -10.02 -19.93
CA ALA A 4 3.58 -11.18 -20.75
C ALA A 4 4.60 -10.84 -21.85
N ARG A 5 4.45 -9.68 -22.50
CA ARG A 5 5.40 -9.20 -23.51
C ARG A 5 6.77 -8.87 -22.91
N ILE A 6 6.81 -8.29 -21.71
CA ILE A 6 8.05 -8.00 -20.98
C ILE A 6 8.76 -9.30 -20.59
N GLN A 7 8.03 -10.29 -20.06
CA GLN A 7 8.58 -11.60 -19.72
C GLN A 7 9.18 -12.30 -20.95
N ALA A 8 8.46 -12.29 -22.09
CA ALA A 8 8.96 -12.86 -23.34
C ALA A 8 10.23 -12.17 -23.84
N LEU A 9 10.31 -10.83 -23.76
CA LEU A 9 11.50 -10.07 -24.14
C LEU A 9 12.69 -10.36 -23.21
N ALA A 10 12.45 -10.44 -21.89
CA ALA A 10 13.48 -10.76 -20.92
C ALA A 10 14.04 -12.18 -21.17
N ALA A 11 13.16 -13.16 -21.39
CA ALA A 11 13.56 -14.53 -21.73
C ALA A 11 14.39 -14.59 -23.02
N ALA A 12 13.99 -13.86 -24.08
CA ALA A 12 14.72 -13.82 -25.34
C ALA A 12 16.10 -13.14 -25.25
N SER A 13 16.28 -12.23 -24.29
CA SER A 13 17.53 -11.48 -24.09
C SER A 13 18.42 -12.02 -22.98
N GLY A 14 18.00 -13.06 -22.26
CA GLY A 14 18.71 -13.58 -21.08
C GLY A 14 18.65 -12.63 -19.87
N ALA A 15 17.77 -11.63 -19.90
CA ALA A 15 17.54 -10.70 -18.81
C ALA A 15 16.56 -11.28 -17.78
N ARG A 16 16.46 -10.62 -16.61
CA ARG A 16 15.45 -10.91 -15.58
C ARG A 16 14.47 -9.75 -15.48
N VAL A 17 13.26 -10.06 -15.00
CA VAL A 17 12.21 -9.06 -14.77
C VAL A 17 12.16 -8.71 -13.28
N LEU A 18 12.15 -7.42 -12.98
CA LEU A 18 11.81 -6.89 -11.66
C LEU A 18 10.66 -5.91 -11.83
N VAL A 19 9.60 -6.08 -11.05
CA VAL A 19 8.49 -5.13 -11.01
C VAL A 19 8.77 -4.12 -9.89
N LEU A 20 8.95 -2.85 -10.25
CA LEU A 20 9.14 -1.78 -9.29
C LEU A 20 7.78 -1.29 -8.78
N HIS A 21 7.54 -1.46 -7.48
CA HIS A 21 6.31 -0.99 -6.83
C HIS A 21 6.47 0.43 -6.26
N THR A 22 5.37 1.20 -6.24
CA THR A 22 5.35 2.60 -5.77
C THR A 22 4.91 2.78 -4.32
N ALA A 23 4.42 1.73 -3.66
CA ALA A 23 3.92 1.77 -2.30
C ALA A 23 4.50 0.62 -1.46
N ALA A 24 4.94 0.91 -0.24
CA ALA A 24 5.59 -0.04 0.65
C ALA A 24 4.69 -1.20 1.11
N SER A 25 3.37 -1.01 1.11
CA SER A 25 2.40 -2.05 1.46
C SER A 25 2.07 -2.99 0.30
N ARG A 26 2.45 -2.65 -0.94
CA ARG A 26 1.94 -3.34 -2.13
C ARG A 26 2.35 -4.81 -2.20
N VAL A 27 3.64 -5.10 -1.96
CA VAL A 27 4.16 -6.47 -2.05
C VAL A 27 3.60 -7.32 -0.92
N GLY A 28 3.68 -6.85 0.32
CA GLY A 28 3.12 -7.56 1.47
C GLY A 28 1.61 -7.80 1.36
N ALA A 29 0.85 -6.86 0.80
CA ALA A 29 -0.58 -7.05 0.52
C ALA A 29 -0.83 -8.19 -0.48
N MET A 30 -0.03 -8.28 -1.54
CA MET A 30 -0.13 -9.39 -2.50
C MET A 30 0.30 -10.72 -1.87
N ASP A 31 1.33 -10.74 -1.02
CA ASP A 31 1.82 -11.94 -0.35
C ASP A 31 0.77 -12.58 0.58
N VAL A 32 -0.09 -11.75 1.19
CA VAL A 32 -1.21 -12.21 2.03
C VAL A 32 -2.53 -12.38 1.26
N GLY A 33 -2.53 -12.16 -0.06
CA GLY A 33 -3.70 -12.33 -0.91
C GLY A 33 -4.74 -11.21 -0.81
N ALA A 34 -4.36 -10.02 -0.34
CA ALA A 34 -5.21 -8.82 -0.33
C ALA A 34 -5.29 -8.21 -1.75
N VAL A 35 -5.88 -8.97 -2.68
CA VAL A 35 -6.03 -8.65 -4.10
C VAL A 35 -7.46 -8.94 -4.56
N THR A 36 -7.91 -8.23 -5.60
CA THR A 36 -9.24 -8.43 -6.20
C THR A 36 -9.07 -8.54 -7.72
N GLU A 37 -9.61 -9.60 -8.31
CA GLU A 37 -9.76 -9.67 -9.78
C GLU A 37 -10.68 -8.54 -10.27
N GLY A 38 -10.31 -7.89 -11.37
CA GLY A 38 -10.99 -6.65 -11.81
C GLY A 38 -10.51 -5.38 -11.09
N GLY A 39 -9.63 -5.50 -10.11
CA GLY A 39 -8.98 -4.35 -9.48
C GLY A 39 -9.92 -3.56 -8.56
N MET A 40 -9.64 -2.25 -8.42
CA MET A 40 -10.34 -1.41 -7.46
C MET A 40 -11.82 -1.21 -7.82
N GLU A 41 -12.15 -1.06 -9.11
CA GLU A 41 -13.54 -0.90 -9.57
C GLU A 41 -14.41 -2.06 -9.09
N ALA A 42 -13.95 -3.30 -9.32
CA ALA A 42 -14.62 -4.50 -8.84
C ALA A 42 -14.62 -4.62 -7.30
N ALA A 43 -13.58 -4.13 -6.62
CA ALA A 43 -13.48 -4.20 -5.16
C ALA A 43 -14.49 -3.29 -4.45
N ILE A 44 -14.93 -2.20 -5.09
CA ILE A 44 -15.86 -1.22 -4.49
C ILE A 44 -17.28 -1.30 -5.07
N GLU A 45 -17.47 -1.99 -6.21
CA GLU A 45 -18.77 -2.10 -6.87
C GLU A 45 -19.79 -2.76 -5.94
N GLY A 46 -20.91 -2.06 -5.70
CA GLY A 46 -22.00 -2.55 -4.86
C GLY A 46 -21.70 -2.63 -3.36
N ALA A 47 -20.55 -2.16 -2.90
CA ALA A 47 -20.20 -2.18 -1.48
C ALA A 47 -21.09 -1.22 -0.67
N GLU A 48 -21.81 -1.74 0.32
CA GLU A 48 -22.58 -0.92 1.27
C GLU A 48 -21.67 -0.32 2.37
N VAL A 49 -20.57 -1.02 2.69
CA VAL A 49 -19.57 -0.60 3.67
C VAL A 49 -18.18 -0.76 3.07
N ILE A 50 -17.34 0.27 3.23
CA ILE A 50 -15.94 0.23 2.79
C ILE A 50 -15.04 0.48 4.00
N TYR A 51 -14.17 -0.50 4.29
CA TYR A 51 -13.11 -0.35 5.29
C TYR A 51 -11.82 0.14 4.61
N ASN A 52 -11.57 1.43 4.69
CA ASN A 52 -10.39 2.07 4.12
C ASN A 52 -9.23 2.06 5.13
N LEU A 53 -8.28 1.14 4.93
CA LEU A 53 -7.06 1.05 5.73
C LEU A 53 -5.96 1.98 5.19
N GLY A 54 -6.04 3.26 5.55
CA GLY A 54 -5.00 4.26 5.30
C GLY A 54 -4.75 4.56 3.81
N ALA A 55 -5.73 4.32 2.95
CA ALA A 55 -5.66 4.58 1.52
C ALA A 55 -6.23 5.97 1.19
N ASP A 56 -5.35 6.86 0.77
CA ASP A 56 -5.69 8.24 0.40
C ASP A 56 -5.52 8.53 -1.11
N GLU A 57 -5.02 7.54 -1.86
CA GLU A 57 -4.86 7.63 -3.32
C GLU A 57 -6.08 7.11 -4.09
N VAL A 58 -7.13 6.68 -3.40
CA VAL A 58 -8.35 6.10 -3.98
C VAL A 58 -9.51 7.06 -3.80
N GLU A 59 -10.26 7.29 -4.88
CA GLU A 59 -11.52 8.02 -4.82
C GLU A 59 -12.66 7.04 -4.54
N ILE A 60 -13.44 7.31 -3.50
CA ILE A 60 -14.61 6.53 -3.11
C ILE A 60 -15.83 7.43 -3.26
N GLU A 61 -16.70 7.10 -4.20
CA GLU A 61 -17.91 7.85 -4.48
C GLU A 61 -18.89 7.83 -3.27
N PRO A 62 -19.83 8.78 -3.19
CA PRO A 62 -20.91 8.75 -2.21
C PRO A 62 -21.75 7.46 -2.34
N GLY A 63 -22.29 6.97 -1.21
CA GLY A 63 -23.23 5.84 -1.18
C GLY A 63 -22.87 4.80 -0.13
N ALA A 64 -21.62 4.32 -0.14
CA ALA A 64 -21.12 3.41 0.88
C ALA A 64 -20.87 4.13 2.22
N PHE A 65 -21.07 3.44 3.34
CA PHE A 65 -20.59 3.84 4.65
C PHE A 65 -19.09 3.56 4.76
N VAL A 66 -18.28 4.59 4.97
CA VAL A 66 -16.82 4.50 4.90
C VAL A 66 -16.22 4.60 6.30
N ILE A 67 -15.47 3.56 6.68
CA ILE A 67 -14.62 3.57 7.87
C ILE A 67 -13.18 3.83 7.41
N TYR A 68 -12.56 4.91 7.87
CA TYR A 68 -11.15 5.19 7.61
C TYR A 68 -10.30 4.87 8.84
N GLN A 69 -9.36 3.95 8.70
CA GLN A 69 -8.33 3.67 9.69
C GLN A 69 -6.99 4.20 9.19
N GLY A 70 -6.45 5.25 9.81
CA GLY A 70 -5.20 5.85 9.36
C GLY A 70 -4.60 6.82 10.37
N SER A 71 -3.37 7.27 10.08
CA SER A 71 -2.60 8.15 10.96
C SER A 71 -2.73 9.63 10.61
N HIS A 72 -3.12 9.94 9.38
CA HIS A 72 -3.22 11.32 8.88
C HIS A 72 -4.59 11.54 8.27
N GLY A 73 -5.15 12.74 8.48
CA GLY A 73 -6.37 13.16 7.82
C GLY A 73 -6.06 13.74 6.44
N ASP A 74 -6.32 12.98 5.38
CA ASP A 74 -6.23 13.43 4.00
C ASP A 74 -7.50 12.98 3.25
N ARG A 75 -7.45 12.79 1.92
CA ARG A 75 -8.59 12.48 1.05
C ARG A 75 -9.47 11.34 1.57
N GLY A 76 -8.86 10.24 2.04
CA GLY A 76 -9.58 9.08 2.55
C GLY A 76 -10.34 9.37 3.84
N ALA A 77 -9.70 10.11 4.76
CA ALA A 77 -10.33 10.57 6.00
C ALA A 77 -11.46 11.58 5.75
N HIS A 78 -11.30 12.47 4.77
CA HIS A 78 -12.34 13.43 4.38
C HIS A 78 -13.61 12.76 3.84
N ARG A 79 -13.47 11.59 3.21
CA ARG A 79 -14.61 10.80 2.73
C ARG A 79 -15.24 9.94 3.83
N ALA A 80 -14.61 9.77 4.98
CA ALA A 80 -15.04 8.82 5.99
C ALA A 80 -16.30 9.25 6.75
N ASP A 81 -17.15 8.29 7.07
CA ASP A 81 -18.25 8.44 8.03
C ASP A 81 -17.77 8.20 9.47
N VAL A 82 -16.78 7.31 9.64
CA VAL A 82 -16.10 7.02 10.91
C VAL A 82 -14.59 7.01 10.71
N ILE A 83 -13.86 7.64 11.62
CA ILE A 83 -12.39 7.65 11.63
C ILE A 83 -11.88 6.90 12.84
N LEU A 84 -11.00 5.93 12.60
CA LEU A 84 -10.27 5.16 13.60
C LEU A 84 -8.79 5.58 13.59
N PRO A 85 -8.31 6.37 14.56
CA PRO A 85 -6.95 6.87 14.55
C PRO A 85 -5.95 5.74 14.77
N ALA A 86 -5.03 5.56 13.83
CA ALA A 86 -4.03 4.50 13.83
C ALA A 86 -2.60 5.05 13.95
N ALA A 87 -1.70 4.21 14.46
CA ALA A 87 -0.27 4.51 14.55
C ALA A 87 0.35 4.75 13.15
N ALA A 88 1.28 5.69 13.07
CA ALA A 88 2.17 5.82 11.92
C ALA A 88 3.27 4.73 11.93
N TYR A 89 4.01 4.58 10.82
CA TYR A 89 5.02 3.52 10.68
C TYR A 89 6.16 3.60 11.72
N THR A 90 6.37 4.76 12.35
CA THR A 90 7.35 4.98 13.44
C THR A 90 6.79 4.65 14.82
N GLU A 91 5.48 4.43 14.93
CA GLU A 91 4.75 4.35 16.19
C GLU A 91 4.23 2.94 16.52
N GLU A 92 4.52 1.98 15.65
CA GLU A 92 4.19 0.56 15.84
C GLU A 92 5.29 -0.35 15.30
N ASN A 93 5.26 -1.62 15.72
CA ASN A 93 6.16 -2.62 15.17
C ASN A 93 5.55 -3.23 13.89
N GLY A 94 6.12 -2.89 12.74
CA GLY A 94 5.64 -3.35 11.43
C GLY A 94 6.43 -4.52 10.86
N LEU A 95 5.83 -5.19 9.87
CA LEU A 95 6.52 -6.07 8.93
C LEU A 95 6.20 -5.55 7.52
N PHE A 96 7.23 -5.12 6.79
CA PHE A 96 7.10 -4.59 5.44
C PHE A 96 7.82 -5.52 4.47
N VAL A 97 7.32 -5.64 3.24
CA VAL A 97 8.00 -6.37 2.17
C VAL A 97 8.34 -5.39 1.06
N ASN A 98 9.63 -5.28 0.73
CA ASN A 98 10.08 -4.34 -0.30
C ASN A 98 9.90 -4.91 -1.72
N THR A 99 10.27 -4.14 -2.75
CA THR A 99 10.04 -4.49 -4.17
C THR A 99 10.77 -5.74 -4.66
N GLU A 100 11.83 -6.18 -3.97
CA GLU A 100 12.56 -7.41 -4.31
C GLU A 100 12.00 -8.63 -3.56
N GLY A 101 10.96 -8.46 -2.74
CA GLY A 101 10.34 -9.53 -1.96
C GLY A 101 11.05 -9.82 -0.64
N ARG A 102 11.79 -8.85 -0.08
CA ARG A 102 12.48 -8.99 1.22
C ARG A 102 11.57 -8.54 2.37
N PRO A 103 11.20 -9.42 3.32
CA PRO A 103 10.52 -9.04 4.55
C PRO A 103 11.47 -8.30 5.51
N GLN A 104 11.02 -7.18 6.07
CA GLN A 104 11.80 -6.30 6.92
C GLN A 104 10.98 -5.87 8.13
N LEU A 105 11.61 -5.86 9.30
CA LEU A 105 10.95 -5.41 10.52
C LEU A 105 11.13 -3.91 10.69
N ALA A 106 10.02 -3.20 10.89
CA ALA A 106 10.03 -1.84 11.41
C ALA A 106 9.90 -1.90 12.93
N LEU A 107 10.79 -1.20 13.64
CA LEU A 107 10.77 -1.10 15.08
C LEU A 107 10.18 0.24 15.49
N ARG A 108 9.27 0.18 16.47
CA ARG A 108 8.65 1.37 17.04
C ARG A 108 9.70 2.29 17.67
N THR A 109 9.66 3.58 17.32
CA THR A 109 10.54 4.63 17.88
C THR A 109 9.79 5.57 18.82
N GLY A 110 8.49 5.77 18.61
CA GLY A 110 7.62 6.60 19.46
C GLY A 110 6.30 5.90 19.79
N PHE A 111 5.50 6.48 20.67
CA PHE A 111 4.12 6.02 20.89
C PHE A 111 3.17 6.82 20.02
N ALA A 112 2.11 6.17 19.55
CA ALA A 112 1.07 6.84 18.77
C ALA A 112 0.43 7.98 19.59
N PRO A 113 0.15 9.14 18.99
CA PRO A 113 -0.35 10.30 19.71
C PRO A 113 -1.81 10.13 20.16
N GLY A 114 -2.15 10.73 21.30
CA GLY A 114 -3.51 10.75 21.81
C GLY A 114 -4.06 9.35 22.08
N GLU A 115 -5.19 9.03 21.45
CA GLU A 115 -5.88 7.75 21.60
C GLU A 115 -5.60 6.77 20.45
N ALA A 116 -4.72 7.12 19.52
CA ALA A 116 -4.37 6.25 18.40
C ALA A 116 -3.81 4.89 18.89
N LYS A 117 -4.13 3.84 18.14
CA LYS A 117 -3.74 2.45 18.46
C LYS A 117 -2.93 1.82 17.32
N GLU A 118 -2.21 0.74 17.63
CA GLU A 118 -1.54 -0.07 16.60
C GLU A 118 -2.58 -0.63 15.61
N ASN A 119 -2.23 -0.70 14.32
CA ASN A 119 -3.18 -1.00 13.26
C ASN A 119 -3.87 -2.35 13.44
N TRP A 120 -3.12 -3.37 13.86
CA TRP A 120 -3.65 -4.71 14.11
C TRP A 120 -4.58 -4.75 15.33
N ALA A 121 -4.32 -3.92 16.34
CA ALA A 121 -5.11 -3.90 17.57
C ALA A 121 -6.50 -3.31 17.34
N ILE A 122 -6.61 -2.31 16.45
CA ILE A 122 -7.90 -1.75 16.00
C ILE A 122 -8.73 -2.84 15.33
N LEU A 123 -8.16 -3.56 14.35
CA LEU A 123 -8.84 -4.65 13.65
C LEU A 123 -9.23 -5.78 14.59
N ARG A 124 -8.35 -6.15 15.53
CA ARG A 124 -8.63 -7.16 16.54
C ARG A 124 -9.76 -6.75 17.47
N ALA A 125 -9.81 -5.50 17.91
CA ALA A 125 -10.91 -4.99 18.74
C ALA A 125 -12.23 -4.99 17.96
N LEU A 126 -12.23 -4.46 16.73
CA LEU A 126 -13.40 -4.45 15.86
C LEU A 126 -13.94 -5.86 15.60
N SER A 127 -13.06 -6.84 15.41
CA SER A 127 -13.48 -8.23 15.19
C SER A 127 -14.33 -8.80 16.35
N ALA A 128 -14.09 -8.35 17.58
CA ALA A 128 -14.88 -8.76 18.74
C ALA A 128 -16.27 -8.12 18.75
N GLU A 129 -16.36 -6.83 18.39
CA GLU A 129 -17.64 -6.11 18.26
C GLU A 129 -18.52 -6.66 17.13
N LEU A 130 -17.92 -7.34 16.15
CA LEU A 130 -18.61 -7.99 15.03
C LEU A 130 -18.93 -9.47 15.27
N ASP A 131 -18.74 -9.97 16.51
CA ASP A 131 -18.88 -11.39 16.86
C ASP A 131 -18.01 -12.34 15.99
N ALA A 132 -16.94 -11.80 15.39
CA ALA A 132 -16.02 -12.49 14.48
C ALA A 132 -14.57 -12.44 15.02
N THR A 133 -14.44 -12.67 16.32
CA THR A 133 -13.20 -12.47 17.09
C THR A 133 -12.00 -13.20 16.46
N LEU A 134 -10.97 -12.44 16.11
CA LEU A 134 -9.72 -12.98 15.58
C LEU A 134 -8.94 -13.75 16.68
N PRO A 135 -8.29 -14.90 16.36
CA PRO A 135 -7.76 -15.83 17.36
C PRO A 135 -6.37 -15.45 17.89
N TYR A 136 -6.09 -14.16 18.07
CA TYR A 136 -4.82 -13.66 18.59
C TYR A 136 -5.04 -12.38 19.39
N ASP A 137 -4.34 -12.27 20.53
CA ASP A 137 -4.45 -11.14 21.46
C ASP A 137 -3.13 -10.37 21.63
N SER A 138 -2.13 -10.72 20.83
CA SER A 138 -0.82 -10.07 20.82
C SER A 138 -0.22 -10.05 19.42
N LEU A 139 0.64 -9.07 19.16
CA LEU A 139 1.41 -8.99 17.92
C LEU A 139 2.26 -10.25 17.68
N ALA A 140 2.78 -10.88 18.73
CA ALA A 140 3.55 -12.12 18.62
C ALA A 140 2.70 -13.28 18.09
N GLN A 141 1.47 -13.45 18.61
CA GLN A 141 0.54 -14.47 18.12
C GLN A 141 0.08 -14.16 16.68
N LEU A 142 -0.19 -12.90 16.36
CA LEU A 142 -0.51 -12.49 14.99
C LEU A 142 0.62 -12.86 14.03
N ARG A 143 1.87 -12.57 14.39
CA ARG A 143 3.04 -12.93 13.56
C ARG A 143 3.21 -14.43 13.43
N GLN A 144 2.95 -15.21 14.49
CA GLN A 144 2.96 -16.67 14.42
C GLN A 144 1.90 -17.20 13.44
N ALA A 145 0.67 -16.67 13.51
CA ALA A 145 -0.39 -17.02 12.57
C ALA A 145 -0.04 -16.63 11.13
N LEU A 146 0.50 -15.43 10.92
CA LEU A 146 0.95 -14.94 9.61
C LEU A 146 2.05 -15.84 9.01
N VAL A 147 3.06 -16.21 9.80
CA VAL A 147 4.16 -17.07 9.32
C VAL A 147 3.70 -18.51 9.11
N ALA A 148 2.75 -19.01 9.91
CA ALA A 148 2.15 -20.31 9.68
C ALA A 148 1.39 -20.38 8.34
N ASP A 149 0.65 -19.32 8.00
CA ASP A 149 -0.07 -19.21 6.71
C ASP A 149 0.89 -18.91 5.54
N ARG A 150 1.86 -18.02 5.76
CA ARG A 150 2.81 -17.50 4.75
C ARG A 150 4.27 -17.63 5.25
N PRO A 151 4.89 -18.83 5.18
CA PRO A 151 6.21 -19.06 5.78
C PRO A 151 7.33 -18.14 5.30
N HIS A 152 7.24 -17.65 4.06
CA HIS A 152 8.24 -16.75 3.48
C HIS A 152 8.30 -15.39 4.20
N LEU A 153 7.20 -14.92 4.78
CA LEU A 153 7.17 -13.67 5.55
C LEU A 153 7.97 -13.75 6.86
N GLY A 154 8.30 -14.97 7.32
CA GLY A 154 9.17 -15.20 8.47
C GLY A 154 10.67 -15.13 8.15
N ARG A 155 11.07 -15.10 6.86
CA ARG A 155 12.47 -15.03 6.42
C ARG A 155 12.95 -13.58 6.37
N ILE A 156 13.11 -12.99 7.56
CA ILE A 156 13.49 -11.58 7.70
C ILE A 156 14.85 -11.31 7.04
N ASP A 157 14.93 -10.22 6.29
CA ASP A 157 16.09 -9.76 5.54
C ASP A 157 16.60 -10.74 4.47
N GLU A 158 15.82 -11.75 4.07
CA GLU A 158 16.12 -12.64 2.96
C GLU A 158 15.31 -12.26 1.71
N VAL A 159 15.96 -12.23 0.54
CA VAL A 159 15.27 -12.00 -0.74
C VAL A 159 14.57 -13.29 -1.15
N ALA A 160 13.26 -13.22 -1.35
CA ALA A 160 12.51 -14.36 -1.86
C ALA A 160 12.98 -14.74 -3.28
N ALA A 161 13.23 -16.04 -3.49
CA ALA A 161 13.36 -16.58 -4.83
C ALA A 161 11.95 -16.65 -5.45
N ASN A 162 11.73 -15.89 -6.52
CA ASN A 162 10.45 -15.85 -7.21
C ASN A 162 10.54 -16.71 -8.47
N GLU A 163 9.92 -17.89 -8.42
CA GLU A 163 9.65 -18.71 -9.58
C GLU A 163 8.18 -18.50 -9.95
N GLY A 164 7.94 -17.89 -11.11
CA GLY A 164 6.59 -17.60 -11.59
C GLY A 164 6.40 -18.17 -12.99
N GLU A 165 5.17 -18.57 -13.28
CA GLU A 165 4.81 -19.03 -14.61
C GLU A 165 4.86 -17.87 -15.63
N ALA A 166 5.14 -18.22 -16.88
CA ALA A 166 5.04 -17.26 -17.97
C ALA A 166 3.56 -16.89 -18.16
N LEU A 167 3.27 -15.60 -18.12
CA LEU A 167 1.92 -15.08 -18.35
C LEU A 167 1.50 -15.34 -19.80
N GLU A 168 0.23 -15.68 -19.98
CA GLU A 168 -0.33 -15.85 -21.32
C GLU A 168 -0.23 -14.57 -22.14
N ALA A 169 0.21 -14.72 -23.39
CA ALA A 169 0.28 -13.62 -24.33
C ALA A 169 -1.13 -13.17 -24.70
N ALA A 170 -1.33 -11.84 -24.71
CA ALA A 170 -2.57 -11.23 -25.13
C ALA A 170 -2.28 -9.96 -25.96
N PRO A 171 -3.17 -9.56 -26.88
CA PRO A 171 -3.01 -8.33 -27.65
C PRO A 171 -2.76 -7.11 -26.76
N LEU A 172 -1.85 -6.23 -27.18
CA LEU A 172 -1.63 -4.97 -26.48
C LEU A 172 -2.83 -4.05 -26.70
N GLY A 173 -3.20 -3.32 -25.64
CA GLY A 173 -4.12 -2.20 -25.76
C GLY A 173 -3.48 -1.00 -26.47
N THR A 174 -4.26 0.05 -26.70
CA THR A 174 -3.83 1.26 -27.43
C THR A 174 -3.52 2.45 -26.51
N ALA A 175 -3.47 2.24 -25.19
CA ALA A 175 -3.21 3.30 -24.23
C ALA A 175 -1.72 3.60 -24.07
N ASP A 176 -1.39 4.88 -23.84
CA ASP A 176 -0.03 5.32 -23.55
C ASP A 176 0.37 5.07 -22.08
N PHE A 177 1.66 4.85 -21.84
CA PHE A 177 2.21 4.85 -20.50
C PHE A 177 2.11 6.24 -19.87
N ARG A 178 1.70 6.29 -18.62
CA ARG A 178 1.58 7.52 -17.83
C ARG A 178 2.58 7.50 -16.68
N PRO A 179 3.05 8.66 -16.20
CA PRO A 179 3.82 8.73 -14.97
C PRO A 179 3.04 8.08 -13.81
N ALA A 180 3.67 7.16 -13.11
CA ALA A 180 3.05 6.50 -11.96
C ALA A 180 2.88 7.45 -10.76
N LEU A 181 3.69 8.52 -10.70
CA LEU A 181 3.66 9.53 -9.66
C LEU A 181 3.58 10.91 -10.31
N ALA A 182 2.57 11.70 -9.94
CA ALA A 182 2.42 13.08 -10.41
C ALA A 182 3.38 14.05 -9.72
N ASP A 183 3.68 13.80 -8.44
CA ASP A 183 4.59 14.62 -7.64
C ASP A 183 5.43 13.72 -6.72
N PHE A 184 6.75 13.76 -6.89
CA PHE A 184 7.69 12.97 -6.10
C PHE A 184 7.66 13.32 -4.60
N TRP A 185 7.33 14.56 -4.24
CA TRP A 185 7.39 15.02 -2.85
C TRP A 185 6.09 14.78 -2.09
N LEU A 186 4.99 14.48 -2.77
CA LEU A 186 3.63 14.46 -2.22
C LEU A 186 2.93 13.12 -2.51
N THR A 187 3.65 12.02 -2.30
CA THR A 187 3.28 10.66 -2.76
C THR A 187 2.38 9.88 -1.82
N ASN A 188 2.23 10.32 -0.57
CA ASN A 188 1.42 9.66 0.45
C ASN A 188 0.95 10.69 1.51
N PRO A 189 0.04 10.31 2.43
CA PRO A 189 -0.53 11.21 3.42
C PRO A 189 0.49 11.88 4.33
N ILE A 190 1.50 11.13 4.79
CA ILE A 190 2.57 11.64 5.65
C ILE A 190 3.34 12.72 4.90
N ALA A 191 3.67 12.45 3.63
CA ALA A 191 4.40 13.39 2.79
C ALA A 191 3.56 14.65 2.49
N ARG A 192 2.26 14.50 2.25
CA ARG A 192 1.34 15.61 1.99
C ARG A 192 1.06 16.48 3.22
N ALA A 193 1.10 15.91 4.42
CA ALA A 193 0.99 16.65 5.66
C ALA A 193 2.27 17.44 6.02
N SER A 194 3.39 17.19 5.32
CA SER A 194 4.67 17.85 5.61
C SER A 194 4.78 19.21 4.91
N ALA A 195 4.86 20.29 5.71
CA ALA A 195 5.13 21.64 5.20
C ALA A 195 6.46 21.72 4.42
N LEU A 196 7.49 21.01 4.88
CA LEU A 196 8.79 20.97 4.20
C LEU A 196 8.69 20.35 2.81
N LEU A 197 7.98 19.22 2.68
CA LEU A 197 7.84 18.55 1.38
C LEU A 197 6.93 19.34 0.43
N ALA A 198 5.93 20.06 0.96
CA ALA A 198 5.17 21.02 0.19
C ALA A 198 6.05 22.14 -0.39
N GLU A 199 6.98 22.70 0.40
CA GLU A 199 7.95 23.69 -0.11
C GLU A 199 8.86 23.10 -1.19
N MET A 200 9.32 21.84 -1.02
CA MET A 200 10.17 21.16 -2.01
C MET A 200 9.42 20.92 -3.33
N SER A 201 8.15 20.53 -3.26
CA SER A 201 7.27 20.43 -4.43
C SER A 201 7.13 21.78 -5.16
N ALA A 202 6.83 22.85 -4.42
CA ALA A 202 6.67 24.19 -4.99
C ALA A 202 7.96 24.66 -5.70
N ARG A 203 9.12 24.50 -5.05
CA ARG A 203 10.43 24.84 -5.64
C ARG A 203 10.73 24.01 -6.88
N ALA A 204 10.42 22.72 -6.87
CA ALA A 204 10.62 21.85 -8.03
C ALA A 204 9.73 22.25 -9.21
N LYS A 205 8.50 22.73 -8.96
CA LYS A 205 7.60 23.28 -9.99
C LYS A 205 8.13 24.59 -10.57
N SER A 206 8.61 25.51 -9.73
CA SER A 206 9.21 26.79 -10.19
C SER A 206 10.38 26.56 -11.16
N ARG A 207 11.35 25.71 -10.79
CA ARG A 207 12.52 25.41 -11.63
C ARG A 207 12.14 24.84 -13.00
N ARG A 208 11.10 24.01 -13.07
CA ARG A 208 10.60 23.46 -14.34
C ARG A 208 9.94 24.52 -15.21
N ALA A 209 9.16 25.43 -14.61
CA ALA A 209 8.52 26.52 -15.33
C ALA A 209 9.56 27.51 -15.90
N GLU A 210 10.59 27.85 -15.12
CA GLU A 210 11.69 28.73 -15.56
C GLU A 210 12.48 28.12 -16.73
N GLY A 211 12.74 26.82 -16.71
CA GLY A 211 13.44 26.12 -17.80
C GLY A 211 12.65 26.06 -19.12
N ILE A 212 11.32 26.11 -19.05
CA ILE A 212 10.43 26.14 -20.22
C ILE A 212 10.30 27.57 -20.78
N ALA A 213 10.30 28.59 -19.92
CA ALA A 213 10.23 29.99 -20.35
C ALA A 213 11.52 30.54 -20.98
N ALA A 214 12.65 29.81 -20.82
CA ALA A 214 13.95 30.17 -21.37
C ALA A 214 14.27 29.49 -22.72
N GLN A 215 13.30 28.79 -23.33
CA GLN A 215 13.38 28.17 -24.67
C GLN A 215 12.40 28.84 -25.62
#